data_AF-A0A8H4S6V6-F1
#
_entry.id   AF-A0A8H4S6V6-F1
#
_cell.length_a   1.000
_cell.length_b   1.000
_cell.length_c   1.000
_cell.angle_alpha   90.00
_cell.angle_beta   90.00
_cell.angle_gamma   90.00
#
_symmetry.space_group_name_H-M   'P 1'
#
loop_
_entity.id
_entity.type
_entity.pdbx_description
1 polymer ?
#
loop_
_entity_poly.entity_id
_entity_poly.type
_entity_poly.pdbx_seq_one_letter_code
_entity_poly.pdbx_strand_id
1 'polypeptide(L)'
;MITLENYTPQRVNNFLEGIHQIHKALVRHRDPKPRNMMIDTDGSDSYFDRAHTYDKDRITAAEEDLIKEEEAIVMKFKDAIAADVVKGELDETY
;
A
#
# COMPACT_ATOMS: atom_id res chain seq x y z
N MET A 1 -1.31 5.36 9.16
CA MET A 1 -2.68 5.54 8.63
C MET A 1 -2.83 6.90 7.97
N ILE A 2 -3.15 6.92 6.67
CA ILE A 2 -3.56 8.13 5.94
C ILE A 2 -5.05 8.35 6.23
N THR A 3 -5.43 9.55 6.67
CA THR A 3 -6.80 9.99 6.98
C THR A 3 -7.07 11.32 6.29
N LEU A 4 -8.33 11.78 6.27
CA LEU A 4 -8.68 13.11 5.75
C LEU A 4 -7.85 14.24 6.41
N GLU A 5 -7.66 14.15 7.73
CA GLU A 5 -6.99 15.17 8.53
C GLU A 5 -5.47 15.25 8.29
N ASN A 6 -4.86 14.14 7.84
CA ASN A 6 -3.41 14.03 7.72
C ASN A 6 -2.93 13.75 6.29
N TYR A 7 -3.87 13.76 5.34
CA TYR A 7 -3.61 13.56 3.93
C TYR A 7 -2.69 14.65 3.39
N THR A 8 -1.62 14.22 2.72
CA THR A 8 -0.85 15.07 1.82
C THR A 8 -0.45 14.23 0.60
N PRO A 9 -0.29 14.86 -0.59
CA PRO A 9 0.24 14.15 -1.76
C PRO A 9 1.57 13.45 -1.47
N GLN A 10 2.44 14.07 -0.66
CA GLN A 10 3.72 13.49 -0.26
C GLN A 10 3.54 12.19 0.54
N ARG A 11 2.61 12.16 1.50
CA ARG A 11 2.36 10.94 2.29
C ARG A 11 1.82 9.80 1.43
N VAL A 12 0.91 10.11 0.50
CA VAL A 12 0.38 9.09 -0.43
C VAL A 12 1.51 8.56 -1.33
N ASN A 13 2.35 9.44 -1.86
CA ASN A 13 3.50 9.02 -2.67
C ASN A 13 4.49 8.16 -1.86
N ASN A 14 4.80 8.52 -0.61
CA ASN A 14 5.66 7.70 0.25
C ASN A 14 5.05 6.31 0.52
N PHE A 15 3.74 6.25 0.70
CA PHE A 15 3.02 4.98 0.86
C PHE A 15 3.09 4.11 -0.40
N LEU A 16 2.88 4.70 -1.58
CA LEU A 16 3.01 4.00 -2.86
C LEU A 16 4.43 3.50 -3.09
N GLU A 17 5.43 4.32 -2.79
CA GLU A 17 6.83 3.93 -2.90
C GLU A 17 7.15 2.77 -1.96
N GLY A 18 6.65 2.78 -0.72
CA GLY A 18 6.81 1.67 0.22
C GLY A 18 6.26 0.35 -0.34
N ILE A 19 5.04 0.36 -0.87
CA ILE A 19 4.44 -0.83 -1.53
C ILE A 19 5.28 -1.27 -2.72
N HIS A 20 5.70 -0.34 -3.57
CA HIS A 20 6.51 -0.64 -4.74
C HIS A 20 7.84 -1.32 -4.37
N GLN A 21 8.49 -0.89 -3.29
CA GLN A 21 9.72 -1.52 -2.79
C GLN A 21 9.47 -2.92 -2.21
N ILE A 22 8.36 -3.13 -1.49
CA ILE A 22 7.93 -4.44 -0.99
C ILE A 22 7.73 -5.41 -2.17
N HIS A 23 7.04 -4.97 -3.22
CA HIS A 23 6.76 -5.77 -4.41
C HIS A 23 8.03 -6.06 -5.23
N LYS A 24 8.95 -5.10 -5.35
CA LYS A 24 10.28 -5.33 -5.96
C LYS A 24 11.09 -6.39 -5.22
N ALA A 25 10.91 -6.51 -3.91
CA ALA A 25 11.52 -7.56 -3.10
C ALA A 25 10.79 -8.91 -3.20
N LEU A 26 9.80 -9.05 -4.10
CA LEU A 26 8.95 -10.23 -4.25
C LEU A 26 8.19 -10.58 -2.97
N VAL A 27 7.82 -9.55 -2.20
CA VAL A 27 6.96 -9.68 -1.04
C VAL A 27 5.58 -9.19 -1.43
N ARG A 28 4.55 -9.94 -1.11
CA ARG A 28 3.15 -9.49 -1.16
C ARG A 28 2.69 -9.19 0.26
N HIS A 29 2.14 -8.01 0.50
CA HIS A 29 1.73 -7.56 1.84
C HIS A 29 0.49 -8.30 2.36
N ARG A 30 -0.44 -8.67 1.48
CA ARG A 30 -1.74 -9.32 1.73
C ARG A 30 -2.75 -8.52 2.57
N ASP A 31 -2.40 -7.34 3.04
CA ASP A 31 -3.30 -6.40 3.70
C ASP A 31 -2.77 -4.95 3.61
N PRO A 32 -2.57 -4.41 2.39
CA PRO A 32 -1.89 -3.14 2.13
C PRO A 32 -2.75 -1.92 2.49
N LYS A 33 -3.57 -2.02 3.53
CA LYS A 33 -4.42 -0.92 3.98
C LYS A 33 -3.54 0.14 4.65
N PRO A 34 -3.83 1.44 4.50
CA PRO A 34 -3.03 2.51 5.11
C PRO A 34 -2.91 2.40 6.62
N ARG A 35 -3.87 1.73 7.28
CA ARG A 35 -3.83 1.45 8.73
C ARG A 35 -2.75 0.44 9.14
N ASN A 36 -2.36 -0.44 8.23
CA ASN A 36 -1.34 -1.47 8.43
C ASN A 36 0.03 -1.04 7.92
N MET A 37 0.10 0.13 7.27
CA MET A 37 1.34 0.72 6.77
C MET A 37 1.63 1.98 7.60
N MET A 38 2.64 1.88 8.46
CA MET A 38 3.17 3.03 9.18
C MET A 38 4.07 3.82 8.21
N ILE A 39 3.64 5.02 7.83
CA ILE A 39 4.55 5.99 7.22
C ILE A 39 5.32 6.58 8.37
N ASP A 40 6.46 5.98 8.60
CA ASP A 40 7.35 6.28 9.69
C ASP A 40 7.99 7.67 9.54
N THR A 41 8.09 8.40 10.65
CA THR A 41 8.87 9.64 10.74
C THR A 41 10.18 9.46 11.52
N ASP A 42 10.36 8.33 12.22
CA ASP A 42 11.38 8.16 13.27
C ASP A 42 12.05 6.76 13.36
N GLY A 43 11.92 5.89 12.37
CA GLY A 43 12.61 4.60 12.31
C GLY A 43 11.91 3.41 13.00
N SER A 44 10.57 3.34 13.03
CA SER A 44 9.85 2.20 13.62
C SER A 44 9.43 1.11 12.62
N ASP A 45 9.76 -0.13 12.96
CA ASP A 45 9.45 -1.36 12.24
C ASP A 45 7.96 -1.50 11.87
N SER A 46 7.67 -1.60 10.57
CA SER A 46 6.34 -1.96 10.08
C SER A 46 6.14 -3.48 10.20
N TYR A 47 5.11 -3.92 10.93
CA TYR A 47 4.80 -5.34 11.13
C TYR A 47 4.04 -5.92 9.94
N PHE A 48 4.72 -6.75 9.15
CA PHE A 48 4.19 -7.48 8.00
C PHE A 48 3.56 -8.83 8.39
N ASP A 49 2.66 -8.86 9.38
CA ASP A 49 2.12 -10.11 9.96
C ASP A 49 1.41 -11.04 8.96
N ARG A 50 1.01 -10.51 7.80
CA ARG A 50 0.33 -11.27 6.74
C ARG A 50 1.15 -11.40 5.46
N ALA A 51 2.34 -10.82 5.41
CA ALA A 51 3.07 -10.80 4.15
C ALA A 51 3.53 -12.20 3.74
N HIS A 52 3.66 -12.38 2.44
CA HIS A 52 4.17 -13.58 1.83
C HIS A 52 5.36 -13.23 0.96
N THR A 53 6.51 -13.85 1.22
CA THR A 53 7.72 -13.67 0.42
C THR A 53 7.81 -14.80 -0.59
N TYR A 54 7.93 -14.46 -1.86
CA TYR A 54 8.14 -15.42 -2.93
C TYR A 54 9.64 -15.60 -3.21
N ASP A 55 10.01 -16.80 -3.58
CA ASP A 55 11.35 -17.11 -4.07
C ASP A 55 11.44 -16.72 -5.54
N LYS A 56 12.43 -15.88 -5.88
CA LYS A 56 12.66 -15.38 -7.24
C LYS A 56 12.82 -16.49 -8.27
N ASP A 57 13.39 -17.62 -7.88
CA ASP A 57 13.67 -18.73 -8.81
C ASP A 57 12.47 -19.68 -8.94
N ARG A 58 11.42 -19.50 -8.13
CA ARG A 58 10.25 -20.41 -8.07
C ARG A 58 8.91 -19.71 -8.22
N ILE A 59 8.88 -18.37 -8.22
CA ILE A 59 7.65 -17.61 -8.36
C ILE A 59 6.95 -17.97 -9.67
N THR A 60 5.66 -18.28 -9.55
CA THR A 60 4.81 -18.60 -10.70
C THR A 60 4.21 -17.32 -11.29
N ALA A 61 3.79 -17.39 -12.56
CA ALA A 61 3.09 -16.27 -13.20
C ALA A 61 1.84 -15.83 -12.42
N ALA A 62 1.11 -16.79 -11.83
CA ALA A 62 -0.06 -16.49 -11.00
C ALA A 62 0.32 -15.70 -9.74
N GLU A 63 1.46 -16.02 -9.11
CA GLU A 63 1.94 -15.31 -7.92
C GLU A 63 2.48 -13.92 -8.25
N GLU A 64 3.14 -13.74 -9.41
CA GLU A 64 3.48 -12.43 -9.93
C GLU A 64 2.23 -11.57 -10.19
N ASP A 65 1.17 -12.18 -10.73
CA ASP A 65 -0.08 -11.47 -10.98
C ASP A 65 -0.76 -11.05 -9.67
N LEU A 66 -0.66 -11.85 -8.60
CA LEU A 66 -1.12 -11.47 -7.26
C LEU A 66 -0.37 -10.26 -6.67
N ILE A 67 0.91 -10.08 -7.00
CA ILE A 67 1.68 -8.89 -6.63
C ILE A 67 1.17 -7.68 -7.43
N LYS A 68 1.02 -7.81 -8.75
CA LYS A 68 0.52 -6.74 -9.62
C LYS A 68 -0.90 -6.31 -9.25
N GLU A 69 -1.77 -7.25 -8.90
CA GLU A 69 -3.13 -6.97 -8.41
C GLU A 69 -3.09 -6.14 -7.13
N GLU A 70 -2.19 -6.47 -6.20
CA GLU A 70 -2.00 -5.69 -4.97
C GLU A 70 -1.54 -4.26 -5.27
N GLU A 71 -0.61 -4.09 -6.21
CA GLU A 71 -0.13 -2.77 -6.66
C GLU A 71 -1.27 -1.97 -7.30
N ALA A 72 -2.11 -2.61 -8.11
CA ALA A 72 -3.27 -1.98 -8.75
C ALA A 72 -4.35 -1.54 -7.72
N ILE A 73 -4.59 -2.35 -6.68
CA ILE A 73 -5.52 -1.99 -5.59
C ILE A 73 -4.99 -0.76 -4.84
N VAL A 74 -3.70 -0.73 -4.56
CA VAL A 74 -3.03 0.37 -3.87
C VAL A 74 -3.04 1.67 -4.71
N MET A 75 -2.91 1.54 -6.04
CA MET A 75 -3.06 2.68 -6.95
C MET A 75 -4.48 3.22 -6.97
N LYS A 76 -5.50 2.36 -6.96
CA LYS A 76 -6.91 2.80 -6.84
C LYS A 76 -7.17 3.53 -5.52
N PHE A 77 -6.54 3.09 -4.43
CA PHE A 77 -6.64 3.77 -3.14
C PHE A 77 -6.16 5.22 -3.23
N LYS A 78 -5.08 5.52 -3.97
CA LYS A 78 -4.61 6.91 -4.16
C LYS A 78 -5.70 7.79 -4.76
N ASP A 79 -6.38 7.30 -5.78
CA ASP A 79 -7.41 8.08 -6.48
C ASP A 79 -8.65 8.25 -5.58
N ALA A 80 -9.04 7.21 -4.85
CA ALA A 80 -10.15 7.24 -3.90
C ALA A 80 -9.92 8.23 -2.74
N ILE A 81 -8.76 8.20 -2.08
CA ILE A 81 -8.49 9.12 -0.97
C ILE A 81 -8.36 10.57 -1.44
N ALA A 82 -7.87 10.80 -2.66
CA ALA A 82 -7.84 12.13 -3.25
C ALA A 82 -9.27 12.67 -3.49
N ALA A 83 -10.19 11.81 -3.95
CA ALA A 83 -11.60 12.17 -4.13
C ALA A 83 -12.29 12.46 -2.78
N ASP A 84 -12.06 11.62 -1.78
CA ASP A 84 -12.64 11.77 -0.43
C ASP A 84 -12.15 13.04 0.26
N VAL A 85 -10.88 13.41 0.09
CA VAL A 85 -10.34 14.68 0.62
C VAL A 85 -11.02 15.89 -0.03
N VAL A 86 -11.37 15.82 -1.31
CA VAL A 86 -12.12 16.88 -2.00
C VAL A 86 -13.57 16.95 -1.50
N LYS A 87 -14.21 15.80 -1.24
CA LYS A 87 -15.56 15.72 -0.67
C LYS A 87 -15.61 16.16 0.79
N GLY A 88 -14.51 16.00 1.54
CA GLY A 88 -14.44 16.26 2.97
C GLY A 88 -15.00 15.13 3.85
N GLU A 89 -15.34 13.99 3.25
CA GLU A 89 -15.86 12.79 3.91
C GLU A 89 -15.26 11.52 3.28
N LEU A 90 -15.15 10.45 4.05
CA LEU A 90 -14.67 9.16 3.57
C LEU A 90 -15.85 8.39 2.94
N ASP A 91 -15.81 8.20 1.63
CA ASP A 91 -16.90 7.59 0.85
C ASP A 91 -16.34 6.57 -0.16
N GLU A 92 -15.34 6.94 -0.95
CA GLU A 92 -14.71 6.09 -1.98
C GLU A 92 -13.64 5.16 -1.40
N THR A 93 -13.05 5.50 -0.25
CA THR A 93 -11.85 4.84 0.28
C THR A 93 -12.16 3.64 1.18
N TYR A 94 -13.43 3.40 1.56
CA TYR A 94 -13.83 2.40 2.57
C TYR A 94 -14.76 1.30 2.07
#